data_AF-A0AAQ1UHK4-F1
#
_entry.id   AF-A0AAQ1UHK4-F1
#
_cell.length_a   1.000
_cell.length_b   1.000
_cell.length_c   1.000
_cell.angle_alpha   90.00
_cell.angle_beta   90.00
_cell.angle_gamma   90.00
#
_symmetry.space_group_name_H-M   'P 1'
#
loop_
_entity.id
_entity.type
_entity.pdbx_description
1 polymer ?
#
loop_
_entity_poly.entity_id
_entity_poly.type
_entity_poly.pdbx_seq_one_letter_code
_entity_poly.pdbx_strand_id
1 'polypeptide(L)'
;MRLFTFLWALLLLPAIGMAQSGNEGFVEPPAGEPTDYYYLSDELRLHDFGFMARNVREIQFYFTDGNDVYMRDLIDYGGYLKGTFDKISGKLSFPNGQAVEQVQFGVGSKMQTIFFAELDPVTNTPMAGNMTLQVKEQGGRKVISATPGMEYALYYVKDGKNILYKQARNPSFVEKSVFDSFSGSARYTYTDNLYGSGNADRSITCTAVDRTIFLKGLEELFGDAWAHATVIDDNGGRALFIPTNQYLGNYSAVEDFVLVSGAATSDHSLNTEGYTGLKLPMAFDAGSKTYKCVADKKDFFGAADVHANGKREWATIYENVVIYLPENIVGTATGVKRVNASAGTKAADNLYYDLQGRATTAPVRGVYIHGGKKVVVK
;
A
#
# COMPACT_ATOMS: atom_id res chain seq x y z
N MET A 1 38.01 14.48 11.50
CA MET A 1 37.70 15.89 11.87
C MET A 1 37.77 16.76 10.61
N ARG A 2 36.67 16.89 9.87
CA ARG A 2 36.37 18.04 9.00
C ARG A 2 34.86 18.21 9.06
N LEU A 3 34.48 19.38 9.55
CA LEU A 3 33.12 19.83 9.76
C LEU A 3 32.38 19.85 8.42
N PHE A 4 31.29 19.10 8.32
CA PHE A 4 30.12 19.59 7.61
C PHE A 4 29.07 19.88 8.68
N THR A 5 28.89 21.18 8.88
CA THR A 5 27.93 21.81 9.78
C THR A 5 26.55 21.21 9.59
N PHE A 6 26.06 20.61 10.67
CA PHE A 6 24.66 20.42 10.99
C PHE A 6 23.89 21.73 10.74
N LEU A 7 23.28 21.84 9.57
CA LEU A 7 22.19 22.76 9.28
C LEU A 7 20.89 21.93 9.08
N TRP A 8 20.68 20.95 9.96
CA TRP A 8 19.57 19.98 9.91
C TRP A 8 18.74 19.97 11.20
N ALA A 9 18.60 21.14 11.85
CA ALA A 9 17.79 21.27 13.07
C ALA A 9 16.88 22.52 13.10
N LEU A 10 16.72 23.23 11.98
CA LEU A 10 15.85 24.42 11.88
C LEU A 10 14.84 24.38 10.71
N LEU A 11 14.69 23.22 10.06
CA LEU A 11 13.61 22.92 9.11
C LEU A 11 12.94 21.58 9.40
N LEU A 12 12.92 21.17 10.68
CA LEU A 12 11.96 20.17 11.16
C LEU A 12 10.59 20.85 11.30
N LEU A 13 10.03 21.28 10.17
CA LEU A 13 8.60 21.11 9.98
C LEU A 13 8.48 19.66 9.49
N PRO A 14 7.72 18.78 10.15
CA PRO A 14 7.22 17.64 9.39
C PRO A 14 6.57 18.23 8.13
N ALA A 15 6.76 17.59 6.98
CA ALA A 15 5.89 17.81 5.83
C ALA A 15 4.48 17.27 6.17
N ILE A 16 3.88 17.76 7.26
CA ILE A 16 2.45 17.98 7.33
C ILE A 16 2.24 19.01 6.23
N GLY A 17 1.57 18.61 5.15
CA GLY A 17 1.11 19.53 4.13
C GLY A 17 0.50 20.73 4.85
N MET A 18 1.19 21.86 4.81
CA MET A 18 0.53 23.10 5.14
C MET A 18 -0.41 23.32 3.97
N ALA A 19 -1.64 22.84 4.11
CA ALA A 19 -2.76 23.50 3.47
C ALA A 19 -2.55 24.98 3.80
N GLN A 20 -2.12 25.76 2.80
CA GLN A 20 -2.04 27.20 2.93
C GLN A 20 -3.49 27.67 3.01
N SER A 21 -4.04 27.66 4.22
CA SER A 21 -5.37 28.15 4.52
C SER A 21 -5.46 29.57 3.99
N GLY A 22 -6.31 29.79 2.99
CA GLY A 22 -6.56 31.11 2.40
C GLY A 22 -6.31 31.23 0.90
N ASN A 23 -5.85 30.20 0.19
CA ASN A 23 -5.93 30.20 -1.27
C ASN A 23 -7.36 29.83 -1.71
N GLU A 24 -8.08 30.79 -2.28
CA GLU A 24 -9.42 30.57 -2.87
C GLU A 24 -9.37 29.41 -3.88
N GLY A 25 -10.09 28.31 -3.61
CA GLY A 25 -10.31 27.23 -4.57
C GLY A 25 -9.86 25.82 -4.16
N PHE A 26 -9.08 25.66 -3.08
CA PHE A 26 -8.78 24.34 -2.54
C PHE A 26 -9.91 23.82 -1.64
N VAL A 27 -10.16 22.52 -1.70
CA VAL A 27 -11.16 21.87 -0.86
C VAL A 27 -10.57 21.63 0.52
N GLU A 28 -11.29 22.07 1.55
CA GLU A 28 -11.01 21.74 2.94
C GLU A 28 -12.03 20.70 3.44
N PRO A 29 -11.58 19.64 4.14
CA PRO A 29 -12.48 18.68 4.76
C PRO A 29 -13.21 19.32 5.96
N PRO A 30 -14.31 18.72 6.44
CA PRO A 30 -14.95 19.16 7.67
C PRO A 30 -13.99 19.00 8.87
N ALA A 31 -14.16 19.84 9.88
CA ALA A 31 -13.39 19.74 11.12
C ALA A 31 -13.72 18.44 11.87
N GLY A 32 -12.69 17.75 12.36
CA GLY A 32 -12.81 16.48 13.09
C GLY A 32 -12.02 15.35 12.43
N GLU A 33 -12.21 14.14 12.97
CA GLU A 33 -11.57 12.94 12.44
C GLU A 33 -12.30 12.43 11.18
N PRO A 34 -11.58 11.84 10.21
CA PRO A 34 -12.18 11.07 9.12
C PRO A 34 -13.19 10.05 9.63
N THR A 35 -14.30 9.88 8.93
CA THR A 35 -15.33 8.91 9.31
C THR A 35 -14.96 7.49 8.92
N ASP A 36 -14.22 7.35 7.82
CA ASP A 36 -13.81 6.07 7.27
C ASP A 36 -12.37 6.16 6.73
N TYR A 37 -11.61 5.08 6.87
CA TYR A 37 -10.24 4.96 6.38
C TYR A 37 -10.11 3.73 5.49
N TYR A 38 -9.41 3.89 4.38
CA TYR A 38 -9.15 2.82 3.42
C TYR A 38 -7.68 2.77 3.07
N TYR A 39 -7.19 1.58 2.79
CA TYR A 39 -5.92 1.39 2.13
C TYR A 39 -6.13 1.33 0.63
N LEU A 40 -5.47 2.21 -0.11
CA LEU A 40 -5.49 2.30 -1.57
C LEU A 40 -4.30 1.53 -2.14
N SER A 41 -4.59 0.64 -3.08
CA SER A 41 -3.63 0.01 -3.98
C SER A 41 -3.96 0.37 -5.42
N ASP A 42 -2.96 0.72 -6.20
CA ASP A 42 -3.07 1.11 -7.60
C ASP A 42 -1.73 0.99 -8.30
N GLU A 43 -1.69 1.36 -9.58
CA GLU A 43 -0.45 1.51 -10.33
C GLU A 43 -0.22 3.00 -10.63
N LEU A 44 0.93 3.54 -10.21
CA LEU A 44 1.36 4.91 -10.51
C LEU A 44 2.36 4.88 -11.67
N ARG A 45 2.24 5.82 -12.60
CA ARG A 45 3.19 6.00 -13.70
C ARG A 45 4.31 6.92 -13.29
N LEU A 46 5.55 6.41 -13.35
CA LEU A 46 6.77 7.20 -13.25
C LEU A 46 7.44 7.24 -14.63
N HIS A 47 7.93 8.42 -15.04
CA HIS A 47 8.42 8.68 -16.40
C HIS A 47 9.35 7.57 -16.93
N ASP A 48 10.32 7.21 -16.11
CA ASP A 48 11.43 6.31 -16.45
C ASP A 48 11.11 4.81 -16.30
N PHE A 49 9.99 4.48 -15.66
CA PHE A 49 9.64 3.11 -15.26
C PHE A 49 8.28 2.65 -15.79
N GLY A 50 7.51 3.56 -16.39
CA GLY A 50 6.13 3.27 -16.76
C GLY A 50 5.22 3.12 -15.54
N PHE A 51 4.15 2.36 -15.70
CA PHE A 51 3.25 2.04 -14.58
C PHE A 51 3.89 1.00 -13.66
N MET A 52 3.89 1.32 -12.37
CA MET A 52 4.40 0.48 -11.31
C MET A 52 3.40 0.36 -10.18
N ALA A 53 3.42 -0.77 -9.46
CA ALA A 53 2.65 -0.91 -8.24
C ALA A 53 3.06 0.18 -7.25
N ARG A 54 2.08 0.92 -6.75
CA ARG A 54 2.32 1.86 -5.66
C ARG A 54 2.19 1.15 -4.32
N ASN A 55 3.11 1.45 -3.41
CA ASN A 55 3.00 0.97 -2.05
C ASN A 55 1.69 1.44 -1.44
N VAL A 56 0.99 0.52 -0.78
CA VAL A 56 -0.35 0.77 -0.29
C VAL A 56 -0.31 1.88 0.76
N ARG A 57 -1.24 2.84 0.63
CA ARG A 57 -1.31 4.05 1.46
C ARG A 57 -2.71 4.26 2.01
N GLU A 58 -2.78 4.88 3.17
CA GLU A 58 -4.05 5.20 3.82
C GLU A 58 -4.70 6.42 3.14
N ILE A 59 -5.97 6.29 2.80
CA ILE A 59 -6.83 7.32 2.24
C ILE A 59 -7.98 7.57 3.20
N GLN A 60 -8.23 8.85 3.43
CA GLN A 60 -9.21 9.34 4.39
C GLN A 60 -10.50 9.73 3.67
N PHE A 61 -11.63 9.34 4.24
CA PHE A 61 -12.96 9.73 3.79
C PHE A 61 -13.72 10.40 4.94
N TYR A 62 -14.45 11.46 4.61
CA TYR A 62 -15.37 12.15 5.51
C TYR A 62 -16.77 12.10 4.91
N PHE A 63 -17.59 11.17 5.40
CA PHE A 63 -19.00 11.11 5.08
C PHE A 63 -19.76 12.01 6.04
N THR A 64 -20.41 13.05 5.51
CA THR A 64 -21.18 13.98 6.36
C THR A 64 -22.61 13.45 6.59
N ASP A 65 -23.30 14.02 7.59
CA ASP A 65 -24.73 13.74 7.80
C ASP A 65 -25.59 14.14 6.59
N GLY A 66 -25.13 15.14 5.84
CA GLY A 66 -25.67 15.48 4.52
C GLY A 66 -25.35 14.41 3.46
N ASN A 67 -25.40 14.84 2.20
CA ASN A 67 -24.95 14.01 1.07
C ASN A 67 -23.52 14.39 0.63
N ASP A 68 -22.82 15.26 1.35
CA ASP A 68 -21.44 15.65 1.01
C ASP A 68 -20.45 14.58 1.48
N VAL A 69 -19.43 14.33 0.68
CA VAL A 69 -18.30 13.47 1.00
C VAL A 69 -16.99 14.17 0.64
N TYR A 70 -15.96 13.97 1.47
CA TYR A 70 -14.61 14.47 1.20
C TYR A 70 -13.66 13.28 1.18
N MET A 71 -12.74 13.28 0.23
CA MET A 71 -11.76 12.21 0.05
C MET A 71 -10.39 12.81 -0.13
N ARG A 72 -9.38 12.33 0.61
CA ARG A 72 -7.98 12.70 0.35
C ARG A 72 -7.61 12.30 -1.08
N ASP A 73 -6.89 13.15 -1.79
CA ASP A 73 -6.54 12.91 -3.19
C ASP A 73 -5.84 11.56 -3.37
N LEU A 74 -6.12 10.89 -4.49
CA LEU A 74 -5.66 9.52 -4.71
C LEU A 74 -4.16 9.45 -5.06
N ILE A 75 -3.45 10.56 -5.29
CA ILE A 75 -2.05 10.57 -5.75
C ILE A 75 -1.08 11.10 -4.66
N ASP A 76 -1.62 11.45 -3.49
CA ASP A 76 -0.90 11.76 -2.25
C ASP A 76 -0.08 13.06 -2.29
N TYR A 77 -0.70 14.11 -2.84
CA TYR A 77 -0.24 15.48 -2.66
C TYR A 77 -0.84 16.14 -1.40
N GLY A 78 -1.76 15.45 -0.72
CA GLY A 78 -2.30 15.87 0.58
C GLY A 78 -3.53 16.78 0.47
N GLY A 79 -4.03 17.04 -0.74
CA GLY A 79 -5.25 17.80 -0.95
C GLY A 79 -6.50 16.93 -0.78
N TYR A 80 -7.67 17.58 -0.82
CA TYR A 80 -8.96 16.91 -0.73
C TYR A 80 -9.79 17.13 -2.00
N LEU A 81 -10.67 16.17 -2.26
CA LEU A 81 -11.72 16.25 -3.26
C LEU A 81 -13.05 16.29 -2.54
N LYS A 82 -13.92 17.24 -2.91
CA LYS A 82 -15.30 17.31 -2.46
C LYS A 82 -16.19 16.58 -3.45
N GLY A 83 -17.14 15.81 -2.97
CA GLY A 83 -18.09 15.09 -3.78
C GLY A 83 -19.43 14.95 -3.08
N THR A 84 -20.27 14.08 -3.66
CA THR A 84 -21.56 13.70 -3.10
C THR A 84 -21.68 12.18 -2.96
N PHE A 85 -22.43 11.73 -1.96
CA PHE A 85 -22.78 10.35 -1.71
C PHE A 85 -24.29 10.17 -1.77
N ASP A 86 -24.77 9.43 -2.76
CA ASP A 86 -26.15 8.98 -2.84
C ASP A 86 -26.31 7.69 -2.02
N LYS A 87 -26.94 7.82 -0.85
CA LYS A 87 -27.17 6.72 0.10
C LYS A 87 -28.11 5.63 -0.45
N ILE A 88 -28.92 5.93 -1.47
CA ILE A 88 -29.87 4.97 -2.08
C ILE A 88 -29.14 4.10 -3.10
N SER A 89 -28.43 4.73 -4.04
CA SER A 89 -27.69 4.00 -5.08
C SER A 89 -26.31 3.51 -4.62
N GLY A 90 -25.79 4.05 -3.51
CA GLY A 90 -24.42 3.83 -3.05
C GLY A 90 -23.37 4.55 -3.90
N LYS A 91 -23.76 5.49 -4.75
CA LYS A 91 -22.84 6.17 -5.68
C LYS A 91 -22.11 7.33 -5.00
N LEU A 92 -20.79 7.31 -5.08
CA LEU A 92 -19.93 8.47 -4.81
C LEU A 92 -19.65 9.21 -6.12
N SER A 93 -19.76 10.54 -6.12
CA SER A 93 -19.49 11.38 -7.29
C SER A 93 -18.64 12.58 -6.91
N PHE A 94 -17.45 12.70 -7.51
CA PHE A 94 -16.51 13.80 -7.29
C PHE A 94 -16.30 14.55 -8.60
N PRO A 95 -16.55 15.86 -8.68
CA PRO A 95 -16.26 16.65 -9.86
C PRO A 95 -14.79 16.51 -10.30
N ASN A 96 -14.58 16.30 -11.59
CA ASN A 96 -13.26 16.40 -12.21
C ASN A 96 -12.81 17.87 -12.29
N GLY A 97 -11.51 18.10 -12.30
CA GLY A 97 -10.91 19.44 -12.38
C GLY A 97 -10.90 20.20 -11.05
N GLN A 98 -11.05 19.50 -9.92
CA GLN A 98 -10.88 20.10 -8.59
C GLN A 98 -9.41 20.40 -8.31
N ALA A 99 -9.12 21.58 -7.78
CA ALA A 99 -7.77 21.98 -7.38
C ALA A 99 -7.34 21.19 -6.13
N VAL A 100 -6.11 20.68 -6.14
CA VAL A 100 -5.55 19.82 -5.08
C VAL A 100 -4.49 20.58 -4.28
N GLU A 101 -3.47 21.12 -4.95
CA GLU A 101 -2.40 21.88 -4.31
C GLU A 101 -1.74 22.86 -5.30
N GLN A 102 -0.83 23.71 -4.81
CA GLN A 102 0.15 24.43 -5.63
C GLN A 102 1.51 23.75 -5.57
N VAL A 103 2.12 23.52 -6.73
CA VAL A 103 3.38 22.79 -6.86
C VAL A 103 4.40 23.63 -7.63
N GLN A 104 5.65 23.63 -7.13
CA GLN A 104 6.78 24.26 -7.81
C GLN A 104 7.57 23.22 -8.61
N PHE A 105 7.51 23.30 -9.95
CA PHE A 105 8.28 22.42 -10.83
C PHE A 105 9.70 22.94 -11.04
N GLY A 106 10.55 22.78 -10.02
CA GLY A 106 11.97 23.17 -10.06
C GLY A 106 12.28 24.51 -9.40
N VAL A 107 13.53 24.68 -8.99
CA VAL A 107 13.99 25.85 -8.22
C VAL A 107 13.77 27.14 -9.01
N GLY A 108 13.00 28.07 -8.44
CA GLY A 108 12.72 29.38 -9.04
C GLY A 108 11.57 29.40 -10.06
N SER A 109 10.95 28.25 -10.35
CA SER A 109 9.76 28.18 -11.19
C SER A 109 8.55 28.83 -10.51
N LYS A 110 7.58 29.31 -11.29
CA LYS A 110 6.28 29.74 -10.74
C LYS A 110 5.50 28.53 -10.22
N MET A 111 4.88 28.70 -9.06
CA MET A 111 3.89 27.75 -8.55
C MET A 111 2.79 27.53 -9.59
N GLN A 112 2.42 26.26 -9.78
CA GLN A 112 1.30 25.85 -10.63
C GLN A 112 0.25 25.20 -9.76
N THR A 113 -1.02 25.58 -9.93
CA THR A 113 -2.12 24.82 -9.34
C THR A 113 -2.23 23.49 -10.09
N ILE A 114 -2.21 22.39 -9.33
CA ILE A 114 -2.50 21.06 -9.84
C ILE A 114 -3.97 20.70 -9.55
N PHE A 115 -4.57 19.98 -10.47
CA PHE A 115 -5.96 19.57 -10.47
C PHE A 115 -6.06 18.06 -10.59
N PHE A 116 -7.10 17.47 -10.00
CA PHE A 116 -7.41 16.05 -10.11
C PHE A 116 -8.50 15.80 -11.16
N ALA A 117 -8.33 14.76 -11.97
CA ALA A 117 -9.40 14.24 -12.82
C ALA A 117 -9.22 12.75 -13.15
N GLU A 118 -10.35 12.06 -13.38
CA GLU A 118 -10.38 10.84 -14.19
C GLU A 118 -9.95 11.15 -15.63
N LEU A 119 -9.28 10.21 -16.28
CA LEU A 119 -8.80 10.33 -17.65
C LEU A 119 -9.69 9.56 -18.62
N ASP A 120 -9.91 10.14 -19.80
CA ASP A 120 -10.55 9.43 -20.89
C ASP A 120 -9.65 8.28 -21.34
N PRO A 121 -10.13 7.03 -21.36
CA PRO A 121 -9.29 5.85 -21.62
C PRO A 121 -8.82 5.76 -23.08
N VAL A 122 -9.37 6.59 -23.99
CA VAL A 122 -9.00 6.62 -25.40
C VAL A 122 -8.04 7.77 -25.67
N THR A 123 -8.33 8.97 -25.19
CA THR A 123 -7.53 10.17 -25.48
C THR A 123 -6.46 10.47 -24.43
N ASN A 124 -6.53 9.83 -23.26
CA ASN A 124 -5.66 10.09 -22.11
C ASN A 124 -5.69 11.55 -21.65
N THR A 125 -6.86 12.20 -21.75
CA THR A 125 -7.07 13.59 -21.35
C THR A 125 -8.02 13.70 -20.15
N PRO A 126 -7.85 14.70 -19.26
CA PRO A 126 -8.78 14.94 -18.17
C PRO A 126 -10.23 15.02 -18.63
N MET A 127 -11.09 14.21 -18.04
CA MET A 127 -12.52 14.16 -18.37
C MET A 127 -13.27 15.36 -17.78
N ALA A 128 -14.35 15.75 -18.44
CA ALA A 128 -15.38 16.60 -17.83
C ALA A 128 -16.30 15.76 -16.92
N GLY A 129 -17.19 16.42 -16.16
CA GLY A 129 -18.17 15.75 -15.31
C GLY A 129 -17.58 15.27 -13.99
N ASN A 130 -17.96 14.07 -13.55
CA ASN A 130 -17.59 13.53 -12.24
C ASN A 130 -16.87 12.18 -12.38
N MET A 131 -15.80 12.00 -11.61
CA MET A 131 -15.31 10.69 -11.24
C MET A 131 -16.35 10.00 -10.35
N THR A 132 -16.59 8.71 -10.57
CA THR A 132 -17.57 7.95 -9.79
C THR A 132 -16.99 6.70 -9.16
N LEU A 133 -17.30 6.47 -7.88
CA LEU A 133 -17.00 5.24 -7.16
C LEU A 133 -18.31 4.62 -6.65
N GLN A 134 -18.31 3.32 -6.39
CA GLN A 134 -19.47 2.60 -5.89
C GLN A 134 -19.20 2.08 -4.47
N VAL A 135 -20.11 2.39 -3.57
CA VAL A 135 -20.17 1.88 -2.19
C VAL A 135 -21.20 0.77 -2.12
N LYS A 136 -20.86 -0.31 -1.42
CA LYS A 136 -21.80 -1.38 -1.03
C LYS A 136 -21.62 -1.67 0.45
N GLU A 137 -22.72 -1.99 1.13
CA GLU A 137 -22.67 -2.50 2.50
C GLU A 137 -22.47 -4.02 2.49
N GLN A 138 -21.44 -4.50 3.17
CA GLN A 138 -21.15 -5.93 3.31
C GLN A 138 -20.76 -6.24 4.76
N GLY A 139 -21.62 -6.99 5.46
CA GLY A 139 -21.36 -7.33 6.87
C GLY A 139 -21.35 -6.12 7.81
N GLY A 140 -22.12 -5.07 7.48
CA GLY A 140 -22.18 -3.81 8.25
C GLY A 140 -20.98 -2.88 8.00
N ARG A 141 -20.29 -3.04 6.87
CA ARG A 141 -19.12 -2.26 6.48
C ARG A 141 -19.28 -1.74 5.06
N LYS A 142 -18.78 -0.54 4.81
CA LYS A 142 -18.70 0.06 3.47
C LYS A 142 -17.54 -0.55 2.69
N VAL A 143 -17.86 -1.11 1.53
CA VAL A 143 -16.89 -1.58 0.53
C VAL A 143 -16.93 -0.60 -0.63
N ILE A 144 -15.81 0.07 -0.88
CA ILE A 144 -15.64 1.01 -1.98
C ILE A 144 -15.01 0.28 -3.17
N SER A 145 -15.56 0.50 -4.35
CA SER A 145 -15.06 -0.06 -5.61
C SER A 145 -15.02 1.01 -6.69
N ALA A 146 -13.96 0.98 -7.49
CA ALA A 146 -13.84 1.80 -8.69
C ALA A 146 -14.28 1.02 -9.93
N THR A 147 -14.51 1.74 -11.02
CA THR A 147 -14.71 1.12 -12.34
C THR A 147 -13.44 0.37 -12.75
N PRO A 148 -13.53 -0.89 -13.22
CA PRO A 148 -12.37 -1.61 -13.73
C PRO A 148 -11.68 -0.83 -14.86
N GLY A 149 -10.35 -0.72 -14.81
CA GLY A 149 -9.58 0.02 -15.81
C GLY A 149 -9.61 1.54 -15.65
N MET A 150 -10.19 2.07 -14.57
CA MET A 150 -10.20 3.50 -14.29
C MET A 150 -8.77 4.07 -14.25
N GLU A 151 -8.55 5.16 -14.99
CA GLU A 151 -7.32 5.95 -15.00
C GLU A 151 -7.58 7.35 -14.47
N TYR A 152 -6.63 7.91 -13.74
CA TYR A 152 -6.76 9.24 -13.15
C TYR A 152 -5.41 9.93 -13.05
N ALA A 153 -5.42 11.25 -12.90
CA ALA A 153 -4.20 12.02 -12.81
C ALA A 153 -4.33 13.29 -11.99
N LEU A 154 -3.17 13.75 -11.53
CA LEU A 154 -2.90 15.14 -11.25
C LEU A 154 -2.38 15.79 -12.54
N TYR A 155 -2.91 16.96 -12.88
CA TYR A 155 -2.50 17.74 -14.05
C TYR A 155 -2.46 19.23 -13.74
N TYR A 156 -1.75 20.01 -14.54
CA TYR A 156 -1.78 21.47 -14.46
C TYR A 156 -2.05 22.07 -15.84
N VAL A 157 -2.44 23.34 -15.88
CA VAL A 157 -2.74 24.04 -17.13
C VAL A 157 -1.57 24.96 -17.48
N LYS A 158 -0.99 24.76 -18.68
CA LYS A 158 0.06 25.61 -19.22
C LYS A 158 -0.29 26.01 -20.64
N ASP A 159 -0.29 27.31 -20.92
CA ASP A 159 -0.61 27.88 -22.24
C ASP A 159 -1.95 27.36 -22.80
N GLY A 160 -2.95 27.23 -21.92
CA GLY A 160 -4.29 26.72 -22.26
C GLY A 160 -4.37 25.21 -22.51
N LYS A 161 -3.30 24.45 -22.24
CA LYS A 161 -3.24 23.00 -22.42
C LYS A 161 -3.11 22.29 -21.09
N ASN A 162 -3.81 21.17 -20.96
CA ASN A 162 -3.66 20.27 -19.82
C ASN A 162 -2.36 19.48 -19.96
N ILE A 163 -1.48 19.60 -18.98
CA ILE A 163 -0.24 18.84 -18.88
C ILE A 163 -0.40 17.85 -17.72
N LEU A 164 -0.39 16.55 -18.05
CA LEU A 164 -0.41 15.51 -17.03
C LEU A 164 0.88 15.58 -16.22
N TYR A 165 0.73 15.55 -14.89
CA TYR A 165 1.83 15.55 -13.96
C TYR A 165 2.09 14.14 -13.40
N LYS A 166 1.10 13.56 -12.71
CA LYS A 166 1.16 12.19 -12.19
C LYS A 166 -0.07 11.44 -12.64
N GLN A 167 0.12 10.26 -13.22
CA GLN A 167 -0.95 9.41 -13.73
C GLN A 167 -0.96 8.11 -12.94
N ALA A 168 -2.15 7.63 -12.60
CA ALA A 168 -2.36 6.35 -11.94
C ALA A 168 -3.55 5.61 -12.56
N ARG A 169 -3.65 4.31 -12.28
CA ARG A 169 -4.74 3.47 -12.77
C ARG A 169 -5.05 2.31 -11.83
N ASN A 170 -6.22 1.71 -12.06
CA ASN A 170 -6.70 0.52 -11.36
C ASN A 170 -6.76 0.68 -9.83
N PRO A 171 -7.46 1.70 -9.31
CA PRO A 171 -7.55 1.91 -7.88
C PRO A 171 -8.39 0.81 -7.21
N SER A 172 -7.87 0.28 -6.12
CA SER A 172 -8.50 -0.73 -5.28
C SER A 172 -8.45 -0.29 -3.82
N PHE A 173 -9.58 -0.40 -3.13
CA PHE A 173 -9.74 0.07 -1.76
C PHE A 173 -10.04 -1.11 -0.83
N VAL A 174 -9.29 -1.19 0.26
CA VAL A 174 -9.57 -2.14 1.35
C VAL A 174 -9.82 -1.32 2.61
N GLU A 175 -10.95 -1.53 3.27
CA GLU A 175 -11.24 -0.85 4.53
C GLU A 175 -10.12 -1.12 5.54
N LYS A 176 -9.63 -0.06 6.21
CA LYS A 176 -8.50 -0.13 7.13
C LYS A 176 -8.70 -1.18 8.23
N SER A 177 -9.90 -1.26 8.80
CA SER A 177 -10.22 -2.23 9.86
C SER A 177 -10.07 -3.69 9.39
N VAL A 178 -10.40 -3.98 8.13
CA VAL A 178 -10.20 -5.28 7.50
C VAL A 178 -8.70 -5.54 7.33
N PHE A 179 -8.01 -4.59 6.72
CA PHE A 179 -6.57 -4.70 6.42
C PHE A 179 -5.72 -4.90 7.68
N ASP A 180 -6.01 -4.12 8.74
CA ASP A 180 -5.31 -4.15 10.02
C ASP A 180 -5.66 -5.38 10.85
N SER A 181 -6.85 -5.97 10.68
CA SER A 181 -7.24 -7.21 11.38
C SER A 181 -6.33 -8.39 11.04
N PHE A 182 -5.60 -8.32 9.92
CA PHE A 182 -4.64 -9.33 9.51
C PHE A 182 -3.21 -9.03 9.93
N SER A 183 -2.97 -7.91 10.63
CA SER A 183 -1.62 -7.47 11.00
C SER A 183 -0.89 -8.43 11.94
N GLY A 184 0.43 -8.42 11.82
CA GLY A 184 1.40 -9.11 12.66
C GLY A 184 2.73 -8.37 12.63
N SER A 185 3.77 -8.94 13.23
CA SER A 185 5.11 -8.36 13.19
C SER A 185 6.07 -9.31 12.47
N ALA A 186 6.74 -8.77 11.45
CA ALA A 186 7.86 -9.39 10.78
C ALA A 186 9.16 -8.89 11.40
N ARG A 187 10.14 -9.77 11.59
CA ARG A 187 11.48 -9.36 12.03
C ARG A 187 12.42 -9.30 10.84
N TYR A 188 13.14 -8.21 10.69
CA TYR A 188 14.13 -7.98 9.64
C TYR A 188 15.51 -7.99 10.28
N THR A 189 16.44 -8.73 9.69
CA THR A 189 17.88 -8.55 9.95
C THR A 189 18.57 -8.25 8.65
N TYR A 190 19.42 -7.22 8.63
CA TYR A 190 20.05 -6.72 7.40
C TYR A 190 21.32 -5.92 7.74
N THR A 191 22.11 -5.59 6.72
CA THR A 191 23.24 -4.65 6.79
C THR A 191 22.86 -3.38 6.02
N ASP A 192 23.09 -2.19 6.59
CA ASP A 192 22.76 -0.90 5.97
C ASP A 192 24.02 -0.17 5.49
N ASN A 193 24.22 -0.15 4.17
CA ASN A 193 25.53 0.19 3.62
C ASN A 193 25.73 1.66 3.23
N LEU A 194 24.70 2.52 3.25
CA LEU A 194 24.85 3.89 2.74
C LEU A 194 25.24 4.91 3.82
N TYR A 195 24.84 4.69 5.08
CA TYR A 195 25.06 5.65 6.18
C TYR A 195 25.99 5.15 7.29
N GLY A 196 26.68 4.01 7.08
CA GLY A 196 27.60 3.43 8.06
C GLY A 196 26.90 2.72 9.23
N SER A 197 25.62 2.41 9.08
CA SER A 197 24.84 1.62 10.02
C SER A 197 25.18 0.14 9.82
N GLY A 198 25.84 -0.47 10.80
CA GLY A 198 26.20 -1.89 10.73
C GLY A 198 24.97 -2.81 10.69
N ASN A 199 25.13 -4.04 11.18
CA ASN A 199 24.02 -4.98 11.24
C ASN A 199 22.85 -4.42 12.06
N ALA A 200 21.66 -4.45 11.48
CA ALA A 200 20.43 -3.99 12.09
C ALA A 200 19.45 -5.16 12.29
N ASP A 201 18.60 -5.01 13.30
CA ASP A 201 17.56 -5.97 13.66
C ASP A 201 16.31 -5.19 14.08
N ARG A 202 15.23 -5.31 13.30
CA ARG A 202 14.01 -4.50 13.48
C ARG A 202 12.77 -5.38 13.46
N SER A 203 11.82 -5.08 14.33
CA SER A 203 10.47 -5.64 14.28
C SER A 203 9.55 -4.64 13.60
N ILE A 204 8.91 -5.05 12.51
CA ILE A 204 8.18 -4.17 11.61
C ILE A 204 6.80 -4.78 11.33
N THR A 205 5.78 -3.94 11.18
CA THR A 205 4.43 -4.41 10.93
C THR A 205 4.32 -5.05 9.56
N CYS A 206 3.62 -6.18 9.49
CA CYS A 206 3.24 -6.84 8.25
C CYS A 206 1.76 -7.20 8.29
N THR A 207 1.12 -7.40 7.15
CA THR A 207 -0.23 -7.95 7.05
C THR A 207 -0.37 -8.76 5.76
N ALA A 208 -1.51 -9.41 5.56
CA ALA A 208 -1.80 -10.12 4.31
C ALA A 208 -3.28 -10.01 3.94
N VAL A 209 -3.55 -9.68 2.68
CA VAL A 209 -4.89 -9.60 2.08
C VAL A 209 -4.83 -10.19 0.69
N ASP A 210 -5.81 -11.04 0.32
CA ASP A 210 -5.98 -11.60 -1.02
C ASP A 210 -4.71 -12.14 -1.69
N ARG A 211 -3.95 -12.95 -0.95
CA ARG A 211 -2.68 -13.57 -1.38
C ARG A 211 -1.46 -12.65 -1.47
N THR A 212 -1.64 -11.36 -1.22
CA THR A 212 -0.55 -10.39 -1.11
C THR A 212 -0.16 -10.22 0.35
N ILE A 213 1.14 -10.23 0.61
CA ILE A 213 1.74 -9.83 1.89
C ILE A 213 2.13 -8.36 1.75
N PHE A 214 1.76 -7.57 2.74
CA PHE A 214 2.12 -6.18 2.84
C PHE A 214 3.14 -6.01 3.95
N LEU A 215 4.25 -5.38 3.63
CA LEU A 215 5.38 -5.16 4.51
C LEU A 215 5.59 -3.66 4.69
N LYS A 216 5.56 -3.15 5.92
CA LYS A 216 6.03 -1.78 6.14
C LYS A 216 7.50 -1.67 5.73
N GLY A 217 7.86 -0.57 5.10
CA GLY A 217 9.21 -0.34 4.58
C GLY A 217 10.27 -0.22 5.68
N LEU A 218 11.53 -0.48 5.31
CA LEU A 218 12.70 -0.16 6.13
C LEU A 218 13.10 1.33 6.02
N GLU A 219 12.71 1.98 4.92
CA GLU A 219 12.94 3.40 4.66
C GLU A 219 12.08 4.25 5.58
N GLU A 220 12.71 4.91 6.56
CA GLU A 220 12.01 5.64 7.62
C GLU A 220 11.21 6.82 7.07
N LEU A 221 11.70 7.48 6.02
CA LEU A 221 10.97 8.58 5.35
C LEU A 221 9.61 8.14 4.80
N PHE A 222 9.47 6.86 4.46
CA PHE A 222 8.23 6.27 3.95
C PHE A 222 7.75 5.11 4.82
N GLY A 223 8.00 5.18 6.14
CA GLY A 223 7.60 4.16 7.10
C GLY A 223 6.09 3.89 7.15
N ASP A 224 5.28 4.80 6.60
CA ASP A 224 3.84 4.62 6.46
C ASP A 224 3.39 3.84 5.20
N ALA A 225 4.28 3.66 4.23
CA ALA A 225 3.99 2.94 3.00
C ALA A 225 4.13 1.41 3.19
N TRP A 226 3.24 0.66 2.56
CA TRP A 226 3.25 -0.80 2.57
C TRP A 226 3.76 -1.35 1.23
N ALA A 227 4.95 -1.95 1.24
CA ALA A 227 5.47 -2.68 0.09
C ALA A 227 4.71 -3.99 -0.12
N HIS A 228 4.45 -4.31 -1.38
CA HIS A 228 3.83 -5.55 -1.82
C HIS A 228 4.87 -6.67 -1.85
N ALA A 229 4.44 -7.85 -1.42
CA ALA A 229 5.17 -9.09 -1.53
C ALA A 229 4.19 -10.25 -1.77
N THR A 230 4.67 -11.34 -2.34
CA THR A 230 3.86 -12.54 -2.59
C THR A 230 4.63 -13.79 -2.23
N VAL A 231 3.91 -14.86 -1.92
CA VAL A 231 4.52 -16.19 -1.77
C VAL A 231 4.43 -16.88 -3.12
N ILE A 232 5.58 -17.25 -3.68
CA ILE A 232 5.68 -17.93 -4.97
C ILE A 232 6.26 -19.34 -4.80
N ASP A 233 5.96 -20.21 -5.75
CA ASP A 233 6.64 -21.50 -5.86
C ASP A 233 8.06 -21.30 -6.40
N ASP A 234 9.03 -22.01 -5.83
CA ASP A 234 10.43 -21.93 -6.22
C ASP A 234 11.13 -23.28 -6.12
N ASN A 235 11.37 -23.91 -7.28
CA ASN A 235 12.15 -25.15 -7.41
C ASN A 235 11.76 -26.26 -6.40
N GLY A 236 10.46 -26.45 -6.18
CA GLY A 236 9.92 -27.44 -5.23
C GLY A 236 9.81 -26.96 -3.77
N GLY A 237 10.22 -25.73 -3.50
CA GLY A 237 9.98 -25.00 -2.25
C GLY A 237 9.10 -23.76 -2.46
N ARG A 238 9.10 -22.86 -1.47
CA ARG A 238 8.42 -21.56 -1.53
C ARG A 238 9.44 -20.43 -1.35
N ALA A 239 9.18 -19.30 -1.98
CA ALA A 239 9.94 -18.08 -1.77
C ALA A 239 9.00 -16.90 -1.48
N LEU A 240 9.46 -15.97 -0.65
CA LEU A 240 8.87 -14.64 -0.54
C LEU A 240 9.44 -13.81 -1.70
N PHE A 241 8.58 -13.28 -2.54
CA PHE A 241 8.96 -12.43 -3.67
C PHE A 241 8.49 -11.00 -3.42
N ILE A 242 9.43 -10.07 -3.40
CA ILE A 242 9.18 -8.63 -3.28
C ILE A 242 9.50 -8.02 -4.65
N PRO A 243 8.49 -7.61 -5.44
CA PRO A 243 8.71 -6.99 -6.74
C PRO A 243 9.62 -5.76 -6.64
N THR A 244 10.46 -5.57 -7.64
CA THR A 244 11.25 -4.33 -7.77
C THR A 244 10.38 -3.21 -8.33
N ASN A 245 10.88 -1.98 -8.31
CA ASN A 245 10.23 -0.78 -8.82
C ASN A 245 8.86 -0.51 -8.19
N GLN A 246 8.73 -0.56 -6.86
CA GLN A 246 7.48 -0.17 -6.20
C GLN A 246 7.54 1.30 -5.78
N TYR A 247 6.53 2.09 -6.11
CA TYR A 247 6.54 3.51 -5.76
C TYR A 247 6.45 3.71 -4.24
N LEU A 248 7.45 4.38 -3.66
CA LEU A 248 7.45 4.73 -2.25
C LEU A 248 6.71 6.04 -2.04
N GLY A 249 7.18 7.15 -2.62
CA GLY A 249 6.66 8.49 -2.38
C GLY A 249 7.46 9.54 -3.17
N ASN A 250 7.22 10.82 -2.93
CA ASN A 250 8.02 11.91 -3.48
C ASN A 250 8.57 12.82 -2.40
N TYR A 251 9.74 13.39 -2.66
CA TYR A 251 10.29 14.48 -1.85
C TYR A 251 9.95 15.85 -2.45
N SER A 252 9.93 15.93 -3.78
CA SER A 252 9.57 17.16 -4.50
C SER A 252 8.79 16.86 -5.78
N ALA A 253 8.42 17.90 -6.51
CA ALA A 253 7.71 17.77 -7.78
C ALA A 253 8.49 17.00 -8.87
N VAL A 254 9.81 16.88 -8.71
CA VAL A 254 10.74 16.33 -9.70
C VAL A 254 11.62 15.20 -9.13
N GLU A 255 11.33 14.75 -7.92
CA GLU A 255 12.13 13.80 -7.15
C GLU A 255 11.21 12.79 -6.47
N ASP A 256 11.29 11.55 -6.96
CA ASP A 256 10.47 10.41 -6.53
C ASP A 256 11.36 9.32 -5.93
N PHE A 257 10.79 8.55 -5.01
CA PHE A 257 11.45 7.43 -4.35
C PHE A 257 10.79 6.13 -4.76
N VAL A 258 11.61 5.15 -5.08
CA VAL A 258 11.17 3.84 -5.55
C VAL A 258 11.89 2.76 -4.76
N LEU A 259 11.16 1.75 -4.32
CA LEU A 259 11.74 0.53 -3.77
C LEU A 259 12.31 -0.30 -4.91
N VAL A 260 13.62 -0.55 -4.86
CA VAL A 260 14.35 -1.21 -5.93
C VAL A 260 15.18 -2.34 -5.36
N SER A 261 15.26 -3.44 -6.11
CA SER A 261 16.15 -4.58 -5.84
C SER A 261 17.17 -4.76 -6.97
N GLY A 262 18.37 -5.23 -6.64
CA GLY A 262 19.45 -5.47 -7.60
C GLY A 262 20.50 -6.46 -7.08
N ALA A 263 21.53 -6.68 -7.90
CA ALA A 263 22.72 -7.46 -7.53
C ALA A 263 23.84 -6.51 -7.09
N ALA A 264 24.43 -6.75 -5.93
CA ALA A 264 25.50 -5.96 -5.37
C ALA A 264 26.68 -5.95 -6.35
N THR A 265 26.96 -4.78 -6.90
CA THR A 265 28.21 -4.48 -7.58
C THR A 265 29.17 -3.90 -6.55
N SER A 266 30.48 -4.06 -6.78
CA SER A 266 31.50 -3.51 -5.87
C SER A 266 31.46 -1.98 -5.73
N ASP A 267 30.76 -1.29 -6.62
CA ASP A 267 30.57 0.16 -6.62
C ASP A 267 29.17 0.59 -6.14
N HIS A 268 28.30 -0.35 -5.75
CA HIS A 268 26.90 -0.12 -5.41
C HIS A 268 26.15 0.73 -6.47
N SER A 269 26.51 0.62 -7.74
CA SER A 269 25.76 1.27 -8.82
C SER A 269 24.33 0.74 -8.85
N LEU A 270 23.37 1.61 -9.15
CA LEU A 270 21.98 1.24 -9.37
C LEU A 270 21.86 0.50 -10.72
N ASN A 271 22.33 -0.75 -10.76
CA ASN A 271 22.18 -1.64 -11.90
C ASN A 271 21.08 -2.67 -11.60
N THR A 272 19.91 -2.44 -12.18
CA THR A 272 18.70 -3.23 -11.92
C THR A 272 18.21 -3.93 -13.19
N GLU A 273 19.03 -3.91 -14.25
CA GLU A 273 18.67 -4.52 -15.52
C GLU A 273 18.43 -6.02 -15.36
N GLY A 274 17.28 -6.49 -15.83
CA GLY A 274 16.87 -7.89 -15.71
C GLY A 274 16.39 -8.33 -14.32
N TYR A 275 16.50 -7.49 -13.28
CA TYR A 275 15.91 -7.77 -11.98
C TYR A 275 14.40 -7.50 -12.00
N THR A 276 13.63 -8.47 -11.53
CA THR A 276 12.16 -8.37 -11.40
C THR A 276 11.71 -8.20 -9.95
N GLY A 277 12.58 -8.52 -9.00
CA GLY A 277 12.31 -8.40 -7.57
C GLY A 277 13.32 -9.19 -6.75
N LEU A 278 13.26 -8.96 -5.43
CA LEU A 278 14.01 -9.73 -4.45
C LEU A 278 13.28 -11.04 -4.17
N LYS A 279 13.99 -12.16 -4.32
CA LYS A 279 13.45 -13.50 -4.08
C LYS A 279 14.15 -14.13 -2.89
N LEU A 280 13.38 -14.45 -1.84
CA LEU A 280 13.88 -14.99 -0.59
C LEU A 280 13.33 -16.40 -0.34
N PRO A 281 14.10 -17.48 -0.59
CA PRO A 281 13.69 -18.83 -0.22
C PRO A 281 13.25 -18.92 1.25
N MET A 282 12.15 -19.64 1.49
CA MET A 282 11.48 -19.72 2.78
C MET A 282 11.71 -21.08 3.44
N ALA A 283 12.14 -21.07 4.71
CA ALA A 283 12.22 -22.25 5.56
C ALA A 283 11.28 -22.09 6.76
N PHE A 284 10.37 -23.06 6.96
CA PHE A 284 9.47 -23.06 8.11
C PHE A 284 10.14 -23.65 9.35
N ASP A 285 10.06 -22.92 10.46
CA ASP A 285 10.42 -23.41 11.80
C ASP A 285 9.15 -23.69 12.59
N ALA A 286 8.89 -24.97 12.86
CA ALA A 286 7.71 -25.43 13.61
C ALA A 286 7.74 -25.04 15.09
N GLY A 287 8.92 -24.83 15.68
CA GLY A 287 9.07 -24.44 17.08
C GLY A 287 8.64 -22.99 17.33
N SER A 288 9.05 -22.08 16.45
CA SER A 288 8.67 -20.66 16.51
C SER A 288 7.40 -20.31 15.72
N LYS A 289 6.92 -21.21 14.85
CA LYS A 289 5.85 -20.96 13.87
C LYS A 289 6.14 -19.75 12.99
N THR A 290 7.38 -19.67 12.52
CA THR A 290 7.84 -18.59 11.63
C THR A 290 8.49 -19.16 10.38
N TYR A 291 8.38 -18.42 9.28
CA TYR A 291 9.14 -18.64 8.07
C TYR A 291 10.35 -17.73 8.07
N LYS A 292 11.56 -18.31 7.99
CA LYS A 292 12.79 -17.58 7.73
C LYS A 292 12.98 -17.44 6.22
N CYS A 293 12.94 -16.22 5.72
CA CYS A 293 13.11 -15.87 4.32
C CYS A 293 14.48 -15.21 4.14
N VAL A 294 15.37 -15.79 3.35
CA VAL A 294 16.78 -15.33 3.24
C VAL A 294 17.07 -14.90 1.81
N ALA A 295 17.52 -13.66 1.59
CA ALA A 295 18.00 -13.22 0.29
C ALA A 295 19.35 -13.88 -0.07
N ASP A 296 19.66 -14.01 -1.37
CA ASP A 296 21.02 -14.33 -1.78
C ASP A 296 21.97 -13.24 -1.27
N LYS A 297 23.19 -13.59 -0.88
CA LYS A 297 24.18 -12.63 -0.36
C LYS A 297 24.52 -11.54 -1.37
N LYS A 298 24.40 -11.85 -2.66
CA LYS A 298 24.62 -10.87 -3.73
C LYS A 298 23.41 -9.98 -3.97
N ASP A 299 22.23 -10.34 -3.49
CA ASP A 299 21.03 -9.56 -3.73
C ASP A 299 20.84 -8.52 -2.63
N PHE A 300 20.38 -7.35 -3.03
CA PHE A 300 20.08 -6.26 -2.12
C PHE A 300 18.79 -5.57 -2.56
N PHE A 301 18.24 -4.76 -1.66
CA PHE A 301 17.09 -3.90 -1.96
C PHE A 301 17.16 -2.63 -1.11
N GLY A 302 16.46 -1.57 -1.54
CA GLY A 302 16.47 -0.31 -0.83
C GLY A 302 15.68 0.77 -1.57
N ALA A 303 15.68 1.99 -1.04
CA ALA A 303 15.07 3.11 -1.71
C ALA A 303 16.06 3.74 -2.69
N ALA A 304 15.64 3.91 -3.95
CA ALA A 304 16.33 4.70 -4.95
C ALA A 304 15.62 6.04 -5.13
N ASP A 305 16.39 7.11 -5.15
CA ASP A 305 15.97 8.43 -5.59
C ASP A 305 16.01 8.48 -7.13
N VAL A 306 14.90 8.90 -7.73
CA VAL A 306 14.68 9.03 -9.16
C VAL A 306 14.25 10.45 -9.46
N HIS A 307 15.09 11.17 -10.19
CA HIS A 307 14.81 12.53 -10.62
C HIS A 307 14.18 12.57 -12.00
N ALA A 308 13.33 13.56 -12.26
CA ALA A 308 12.68 13.79 -13.56
C ALA A 308 13.66 14.05 -14.73
N ASN A 309 14.93 14.38 -14.43
CA ASN A 309 15.98 14.55 -15.44
C ASN A 309 16.73 13.23 -15.78
N GLY A 310 16.28 12.10 -15.23
CA GLY A 310 16.87 10.78 -15.44
C GLY A 310 18.04 10.46 -14.50
N LYS A 311 18.44 11.38 -13.60
CA LYS A 311 19.41 11.06 -12.54
C LYS A 311 18.79 10.04 -11.59
N ARG A 312 19.58 9.04 -11.19
CA ARG A 312 19.18 8.05 -10.21
C ARG A 312 20.32 7.77 -9.24
N GLU A 313 20.00 7.66 -7.97
CA GLU A 313 20.96 7.38 -6.92
C GLU A 313 20.30 6.60 -5.78
N TRP A 314 21.12 5.91 -4.98
CA TRP A 314 20.60 5.23 -3.80
C TRP A 314 20.33 6.24 -2.69
N ALA A 315 19.15 6.14 -2.09
CA ALA A 315 18.84 6.77 -0.82
C ALA A 315 19.19 5.80 0.33
N THR A 316 18.86 4.52 0.18
CA THR A 316 19.23 3.46 1.14
C THR A 316 19.56 2.16 0.42
N ILE A 317 20.45 1.35 1.00
CA ILE A 317 20.84 0.02 0.48
C ILE A 317 20.87 -0.98 1.64
N TYR A 318 20.05 -2.03 1.55
CA TYR A 318 20.01 -3.11 2.52
C TYR A 318 20.52 -4.42 1.91
N GLU A 319 21.57 -4.96 2.53
CA GLU A 319 22.19 -6.24 2.18
C GLU A 319 21.97 -7.31 3.24
N ASN A 320 22.33 -8.55 2.93
CA ASN A 320 22.26 -9.70 3.86
C ASN A 320 20.87 -9.84 4.50
N VAL A 321 19.83 -9.58 3.70
CA VAL A 321 18.46 -9.43 4.17
C VAL A 321 17.88 -10.77 4.57
N VAL A 322 17.36 -10.83 5.80
CA VAL A 322 16.56 -11.95 6.29
C VAL A 322 15.27 -11.39 6.88
N ILE A 323 14.15 -12.00 6.48
CA ILE A 323 12.81 -11.63 6.94
C ILE A 323 12.19 -12.85 7.63
N TYR A 324 11.81 -12.70 8.88
CA TYR A 324 11.05 -13.70 9.63
C TYR A 324 9.58 -13.33 9.57
N LEU A 325 8.78 -14.16 8.89
CA LEU A 325 7.33 -13.97 8.75
C LEU A 325 6.55 -14.94 9.63
N PRO A 326 5.57 -14.47 10.41
CA PRO A 326 4.66 -15.35 11.15
C PRO A 326 3.85 -16.29 10.23
N GLU A 327 3.65 -17.54 10.65
CA GLU A 327 2.86 -18.55 9.91
C GLU A 327 1.46 -18.06 9.53
N ASN A 328 0.79 -17.32 10.41
CA ASN A 328 -0.56 -16.81 10.21
C ASN A 328 -0.66 -15.69 9.17
N ILE A 329 0.46 -15.07 8.77
CA ILE A 329 0.53 -14.09 7.67
C ILE A 329 0.67 -14.86 6.34
N VAL A 330 1.60 -15.81 6.30
CA VAL A 330 1.87 -16.66 5.13
C VAL A 330 0.68 -17.57 4.79
N GLY A 331 -0.03 -18.09 5.80
CA GLY A 331 -1.24 -18.89 5.62
C GLY A 331 -2.33 -18.13 4.85
N THR A 332 -2.64 -16.90 5.28
CA THR A 332 -3.58 -16.02 4.55
C THR A 332 -3.11 -15.78 3.12
N ALA A 333 -1.81 -15.54 2.92
CA ALA A 333 -1.23 -15.27 1.61
C ALA A 333 -1.31 -16.47 0.64
N THR A 334 -1.39 -17.69 1.15
CA THR A 334 -1.55 -18.91 0.33
C THR A 334 -3.02 -19.33 0.15
N GLY A 335 -3.97 -18.49 0.59
CA GLY A 335 -5.40 -18.78 0.54
C GLY A 335 -5.88 -19.74 1.63
N VAL A 336 -5.03 -20.07 2.61
CA VAL A 336 -5.43 -20.85 3.80
C VAL A 336 -6.16 -19.90 4.74
N LYS A 337 -7.47 -20.11 4.93
CA LYS A 337 -8.28 -19.29 5.82
C LYS A 337 -7.72 -19.34 7.25
N ARG A 338 -7.52 -18.17 7.87
CA ARG A 338 -7.32 -18.08 9.32
C ARG A 338 -8.53 -18.70 10.01
N VAL A 339 -8.32 -19.71 10.83
CA VAL A 339 -9.32 -20.14 11.80
C VAL A 339 -9.29 -19.13 12.94
N ASN A 340 -10.19 -18.14 12.90
CA ASN A 340 -10.36 -17.23 14.03
C ASN A 340 -10.94 -18.04 15.20
N ALA A 341 -10.09 -18.43 16.16
CA ALA A 341 -10.53 -19.12 17.37
C ALA A 341 -11.54 -18.29 18.19
N SER A 342 -11.53 -16.96 18.03
CA SER A 342 -12.46 -16.01 18.66
C SER A 342 -13.75 -15.77 17.86
N ALA A 343 -13.77 -16.05 16.56
CA ALA A 343 -14.98 -15.98 15.72
C ALA A 343 -15.54 -17.38 15.50
N GLY A 344 -15.72 -18.12 16.59
CA GLY A 344 -16.58 -19.29 16.57
C GLY A 344 -18.02 -18.81 16.41
N THR A 345 -18.47 -18.55 15.19
CA THR A 345 -19.89 -18.68 14.88
C THR A 345 -20.25 -20.10 15.27
N LYS A 346 -20.94 -20.27 16.39
CA LYS A 346 -21.59 -21.54 16.72
C LYS A 346 -22.37 -21.92 15.47
N ALA A 347 -22.04 -23.06 14.87
CA ALA A 347 -22.88 -23.63 13.83
C ALA A 347 -24.31 -23.64 14.40
N ALA A 348 -25.21 -22.90 13.75
CA ALA A 348 -26.60 -22.75 14.20
C ALA A 348 -27.39 -24.05 13.98
N ASP A 349 -26.82 -25.00 13.23
CA ASP A 349 -27.36 -26.35 13.12
C ASP A 349 -26.98 -27.19 14.35
N ASN A 350 -27.98 -27.86 14.93
CA ASN A 350 -27.79 -28.83 16.02
C ASN A 350 -27.24 -30.17 15.49
N LEU A 351 -26.38 -30.14 14.46
CA LEU A 351 -25.83 -31.32 13.81
C LEU A 351 -24.49 -31.74 14.42
N TYR A 352 -24.18 -33.03 14.31
CA TYR A 352 -22.87 -33.57 14.61
C TYR A 352 -22.12 -33.76 13.29
N TYR A 353 -20.86 -33.38 13.26
CA TYR A 353 -19.99 -33.58 12.10
C TYR A 353 -18.92 -34.60 12.43
N ASP A 354 -18.74 -35.62 11.58
CA ASP A 354 -17.61 -36.52 11.74
C ASP A 354 -16.28 -35.83 11.38
N LEU A 355 -15.17 -36.53 11.56
CA LEU A 355 -13.84 -35.96 11.27
C LEU A 355 -13.57 -35.74 9.77
N GLN A 356 -14.48 -36.19 8.90
CA GLN A 356 -14.46 -35.94 7.46
C GLN A 356 -15.45 -34.81 7.06
N GLY A 357 -16.12 -34.18 8.02
CA GLY A 357 -17.04 -33.06 7.81
C GLY A 357 -18.44 -33.46 7.35
N ARG A 358 -18.83 -34.74 7.45
CA ARG A 358 -20.19 -35.19 7.12
C ARG A 358 -21.14 -34.96 8.30
N ALA A 359 -22.28 -34.32 8.04
CA ALA A 359 -23.29 -34.01 9.04
C ALA A 359 -24.17 -35.23 9.37
N THR A 360 -24.56 -35.37 10.64
CA THR A 360 -25.54 -36.36 11.12
C THR A 360 -26.36 -35.81 12.29
N THR A 361 -27.64 -36.18 12.34
CA THR A 361 -28.54 -35.97 13.49
C THR A 361 -28.54 -37.16 14.46
N ALA A 362 -27.99 -38.30 14.05
CA ALA A 362 -27.94 -39.54 14.82
C ALA A 362 -26.48 -40.01 14.91
N PRO A 363 -25.66 -39.37 15.75
CA PRO A 363 -24.28 -39.80 15.93
C PRO A 363 -24.25 -41.19 16.58
N VAL A 364 -23.42 -42.08 16.03
CA VAL A 364 -23.09 -43.34 16.68
C VAL A 364 -21.90 -43.14 17.62
N ARG A 365 -21.53 -44.14 18.41
CA ARG A 365 -20.37 -44.05 19.31
C ARG A 365 -19.11 -43.63 18.55
N GLY A 366 -18.50 -42.51 18.92
CA GLY A 366 -17.37 -41.94 18.18
C GLY A 366 -17.02 -40.49 18.55
N VAL A 367 -16.04 -39.93 17.83
CA VAL A 367 -15.59 -38.54 17.98
C VAL A 367 -16.23 -37.69 16.90
N TYR A 368 -16.86 -36.59 17.31
CA TYR A 368 -17.55 -35.66 16.43
C TYR A 368 -17.18 -34.20 16.77
N ILE A 369 -17.50 -33.29 15.85
CA ILE A 369 -17.57 -31.85 16.10
C ILE A 369 -19.05 -31.47 16.25
N HIS A 370 -19.42 -30.86 17.36
CA HIS A 370 -20.78 -30.36 17.62
C HIS A 370 -20.70 -28.96 18.22
N GLY A 371 -21.44 -28.00 17.65
CA GLY A 371 -21.38 -26.59 18.08
C GLY A 371 -19.96 -25.99 18.06
N GLY A 372 -19.12 -26.44 17.12
CA GLY A 372 -17.72 -26.02 17.00
C GLY A 372 -16.76 -26.63 18.03
N LYS A 373 -17.19 -27.63 18.81
CA LYS A 373 -16.36 -28.30 19.82
C LYS A 373 -16.23 -29.79 19.53
N LYS A 374 -15.06 -30.36 19.84
CA LYS A 374 -14.87 -31.81 19.86
C LYS A 374 -15.74 -32.42 20.97
N VAL A 375 -16.58 -33.38 20.61
CA VAL A 375 -17.43 -34.15 21.52
C VAL A 375 -17.18 -35.64 21.32
N VAL A 376 -17.31 -36.41 22.40
CA VAL A 376 -17.23 -37.87 22.36
C VAL A 376 -18.63 -38.40 22.65
N VAL A 377 -19.25 -39.01 21.65
CA VAL A 377 -20.53 -39.71 21.79
C VAL A 377 -20.20 -41.10 22.32
N LYS A 378 -20.68 -41.39 23.52
CA LYS A 378 -20.36 -42.62 24.25
C LYS A 378 -21.28 -43.77 23.89
#